data_AF-A0A139SJN7-F1
#
_entry.id   AF-A0A139SJN7-F1
#
_cell.length_a   1.000
_cell.length_b   1.000
_cell.length_c   1.000
_cell.angle_alpha   90.00
_cell.angle_beta   90.00
_cell.angle_gamma   90.00
#
_symmetry.space_group_name_H-M   'P 1'
#
loop_
_entity.id
_entity.type
_entity.pdbx_description
1 polymer ?
#
loop_
_entity_poly.entity_id
_entity_poly.type
_entity_poly.pdbx_seq_one_letter_code
_entity_poly.pdbx_strand_id
1 'polypeptide(L)'
;MTKSPANMRPQVMNASNDKPPADAALDTNVAVRYLTADDPEQTAQAIQLIGESPPGSLYLDHLVIIEVIWVLRGRYKIPRQEVATAIQSLMEKPSVRISAHSRNAMERYSQTNLDFVDCWLAARACETGQFIASFDRDYRKFKDVIALPPLPLLERLKGRRLRGV
;
A
#
# COMPACT_ATOMS: atom_id res chain seq x y z
N MET A 1 31.32 31.30 -23.78
CA MET A 1 29.88 31.39 -23.48
C MET A 1 29.44 30.11 -22.79
N THR A 2 29.55 30.09 -21.47
CA THR A 2 29.28 28.95 -20.59
C THR A 2 27.89 29.13 -19.97
N LYS A 3 26.97 28.18 -20.18
CA LYS A 3 25.70 28.16 -19.44
C LYS A 3 25.93 27.51 -18.07
N SER A 4 25.51 28.23 -17.03
CA SER A 4 25.67 27.95 -15.61
C SER A 4 24.84 26.72 -15.15
N PRO A 5 25.34 25.88 -14.23
CA PRO A 5 24.62 24.72 -13.71
C PRO A 5 23.74 25.11 -12.52
N ALA A 6 22.55 25.66 -12.77
CA ALA A 6 21.66 26.08 -11.67
C ALA A 6 20.16 25.83 -11.93
N ASN A 7 19.77 25.00 -12.90
CA ASN A 7 18.35 24.82 -13.21
C ASN A 7 17.94 23.40 -13.62
N MET A 8 18.48 22.37 -12.97
CA MET A 8 17.85 21.04 -12.97
C MET A 8 16.75 21.02 -11.91
N ARG A 9 15.55 21.45 -12.29
CA ARG A 9 14.33 21.01 -11.60
C ARG A 9 14.21 19.50 -11.81
N PRO A 10 13.88 18.70 -10.78
CA PRO A 10 13.46 17.33 -11.04
C PRO A 10 12.26 17.39 -11.98
N GLN A 11 12.42 16.81 -13.18
CA GLN A 11 11.30 16.59 -14.07
C GLN A 11 10.35 15.67 -13.32
N VAL A 12 9.18 16.20 -12.95
CA VAL A 12 8.06 15.37 -12.50
C VAL A 12 7.73 14.50 -13.70
N MET A 13 8.14 13.24 -13.66
CA MET A 13 7.74 12.25 -14.65
C MET A 13 6.24 12.10 -14.49
N ASN A 14 5.48 12.74 -15.39
CA ASN A 14 4.07 12.45 -15.56
C ASN A 14 3.97 10.99 -15.98
N ALA A 15 3.63 10.12 -15.03
CA ALA A 15 3.11 8.80 -15.34
C ALA A 15 1.76 9.03 -16.02
N SER A 16 1.75 8.87 -17.34
CA SER A 16 0.55 8.73 -18.16
C SER A 16 -0.27 7.56 -17.62
N ASN A 17 -1.26 7.88 -16.79
CA ASN A 17 -2.12 6.92 -16.11
C ASN A 17 -3.29 6.52 -17.04
N ASP A 18 -2.96 5.98 -18.21
CA ASP A 18 -3.92 5.60 -19.26
C ASP A 18 -4.51 4.19 -19.05
N LYS A 19 -4.94 3.90 -17.82
CA LYS A 19 -5.86 2.79 -17.56
C LYS A 19 -7.09 3.38 -16.90
N PRO A 20 -8.32 3.12 -17.42
CA PRO A 20 -9.54 3.63 -16.79
C PRO A 20 -9.55 3.24 -15.29
N PRO A 21 -10.21 4.04 -14.42
CA PRO A 21 -10.49 3.56 -13.08
C PRO A 21 -11.12 2.18 -13.19
N ALA A 22 -10.73 1.26 -12.31
CA ALA A 22 -11.33 -0.07 -12.28
C ALA A 22 -12.85 0.07 -12.25
N ASP A 23 -13.53 -0.85 -12.95
CA ASP A 23 -14.98 -0.81 -13.10
C ASP A 23 -15.70 -1.02 -11.76
N ALA A 24 -15.08 -1.75 -10.81
CA ALA A 24 -15.60 -1.93 -9.47
C ALA A 24 -14.48 -1.98 -8.41
N ALA A 25 -14.80 -1.60 -7.16
CA ALA A 25 -13.94 -1.85 -6.00
C ALA A 25 -14.39 -3.14 -5.29
N LEU A 26 -13.43 -3.96 -4.85
CA LEU A 26 -13.72 -5.13 -4.04
C LEU A 26 -14.00 -4.71 -2.59
N ASP A 27 -15.07 -5.24 -2.01
CA ASP A 27 -15.35 -5.12 -0.58
C ASP A 27 -14.63 -6.23 0.21
N THR A 28 -14.41 -6.00 1.50
CA THR A 28 -13.75 -6.90 2.44
C THR A 28 -14.46 -8.24 2.52
N ASN A 29 -15.79 -8.26 2.57
CA ASN A 29 -16.55 -9.49 2.67
C ASN A 29 -16.31 -10.41 1.46
N VAL A 30 -16.34 -9.91 0.23
CA VAL A 30 -16.07 -10.68 -0.99
C VAL A 30 -14.64 -11.22 -0.98
N ALA A 31 -13.66 -10.40 -0.62
CA ALA A 31 -12.27 -10.83 -0.50
C ALA A 31 -12.10 -11.93 0.56
N VAL A 32 -12.78 -11.83 1.72
CA VAL A 32 -12.76 -12.87 2.76
C VAL A 32 -13.41 -14.15 2.28
N ARG A 33 -14.56 -14.10 1.59
CA ARG A 33 -15.22 -15.29 1.03
C ARG A 33 -14.36 -16.00 0.00
N TYR A 34 -13.66 -15.23 -0.83
CA TYR A 34 -12.70 -15.76 -1.80
C TYR A 34 -11.53 -16.47 -1.11
N LEU A 35 -10.99 -15.90 -0.03
CA LEU A 35 -9.78 -16.39 0.63
C LEU A 35 -10.03 -17.52 1.63
N THR A 36 -11.22 -17.61 2.22
CA THR A 36 -11.49 -18.54 3.34
C THR A 36 -12.46 -19.67 3.02
N ALA A 37 -13.24 -19.54 1.94
CA ALA A 37 -14.25 -20.52 1.56
C ALA A 37 -15.27 -20.87 2.66
N ASP A 38 -15.64 -19.90 3.50
CA ASP A 38 -16.40 -20.13 4.73
C ASP A 38 -17.93 -19.97 4.59
N ASP A 39 -18.39 -19.47 3.44
CA ASP A 39 -19.80 -19.43 3.03
C ASP A 39 -19.90 -20.02 1.62
N PRO A 40 -20.41 -21.25 1.44
CA PRO A 40 -20.35 -21.93 0.15
C PRO A 40 -21.01 -21.15 -1.00
N GLU A 41 -22.12 -20.46 -0.74
CA GLU A 41 -22.85 -19.72 -1.77
C GLU A 41 -22.10 -18.44 -2.15
N GLN A 42 -21.69 -17.64 -1.17
CA GLN A 42 -20.96 -16.40 -1.43
C GLN A 42 -19.55 -16.67 -1.97
N THR A 43 -18.90 -17.76 -1.55
CA THR A 43 -17.60 -18.19 -2.06
C THR A 43 -17.69 -18.55 -3.53
N ALA A 44 -18.72 -19.28 -3.97
CA ALA A 44 -18.91 -19.57 -5.40
C ALA A 44 -19.03 -18.27 -6.22
N GLN A 45 -19.82 -17.30 -5.74
CA GLN A 45 -19.98 -16.00 -6.39
C GLN A 45 -18.68 -15.18 -6.40
N ALA A 46 -17.93 -15.16 -5.29
CA ALA A 46 -16.66 -14.43 -5.19
C ALA A 46 -15.58 -15.05 -6.09
N ILE A 47 -15.49 -16.38 -6.16
CA ILE A 47 -14.58 -17.09 -7.08
C ILE A 47 -14.94 -16.76 -8.52
N GLN A 48 -16.22 -16.81 -8.88
CA GLN A 48 -16.66 -16.50 -10.23
C GLN A 48 -16.34 -15.04 -10.60
N LEU A 49 -16.69 -14.09 -9.73
CA LEU A 49 -16.39 -12.67 -9.94
C LEU A 49 -14.90 -12.44 -10.18
N ILE A 50 -14.03 -12.93 -9.29
CA ILE A 50 -12.58 -12.71 -9.40
C ILE A 50 -11.98 -13.49 -10.57
N GLY A 51 -12.48 -14.68 -10.88
CA GLY A 51 -11.96 -15.55 -11.93
C GLY A 51 -12.35 -15.13 -13.35
N GLU A 52 -13.55 -14.58 -13.53
CA GLU A 52 -14.13 -14.30 -14.85
C GLU A 52 -14.14 -12.81 -15.22
N SER A 53 -13.86 -11.91 -14.27
CA SER A 53 -13.81 -10.47 -14.55
C SER A 53 -12.69 -10.08 -15.51
N PRO A 54 -12.90 -9.07 -16.38
CA PRO A 54 -11.86 -8.57 -17.29
C PRO A 54 -10.58 -8.11 -16.55
N PRO A 55 -9.40 -8.17 -17.18
CA PRO A 55 -8.14 -7.81 -16.53
C PRO A 55 -8.11 -6.38 -15.97
N GLY A 56 -7.88 -6.25 -14.65
CA GLY A 56 -7.79 -4.99 -13.93
C GLY A 56 -9.10 -4.24 -13.72
N SER A 57 -10.25 -4.89 -13.93
CA SER A 57 -11.59 -4.32 -13.71
C SER A 57 -12.00 -4.27 -12.23
N LEU A 58 -11.31 -5.00 -11.35
CA LEU A 58 -11.57 -5.02 -9.91
C LEU A 58 -10.44 -4.31 -9.16
N TYR A 59 -10.75 -3.27 -8.38
CA TYR A 59 -9.75 -2.57 -7.57
C TYR A 59 -9.75 -3.06 -6.13
N LEU A 60 -8.58 -3.49 -5.66
CA LEU A 60 -8.35 -3.86 -4.27
C LEU A 60 -7.72 -2.68 -3.53
N ASP A 61 -8.54 -1.95 -2.79
CA ASP A 61 -8.09 -0.78 -2.04
C ASP A 61 -7.29 -1.17 -0.79
N HIS A 62 -6.36 -0.30 -0.38
CA HIS A 62 -5.56 -0.50 0.84
C HIS A 62 -6.40 -0.65 2.12
N LEU A 63 -7.54 0.05 2.24
CA LEU A 63 -8.45 -0.09 3.37
C LEU A 63 -9.06 -1.48 3.44
N VAL A 64 -9.41 -2.04 2.29
CA VAL A 64 -9.93 -3.41 2.16
C VAL A 64 -8.84 -4.42 2.55
N ILE A 65 -7.59 -4.21 2.12
CA ILE A 65 -6.45 -5.05 2.53
C ILE A 65 -6.27 -5.02 4.05
N ILE A 66 -6.33 -3.83 4.68
CA ILE A 66 -6.22 -3.67 6.14
C ILE A 66 -7.30 -4.50 6.84
N GLU A 67 -8.55 -4.36 6.41
CA GLU A 67 -9.66 -5.05 7.04
C GLU A 67 -9.59 -6.56 6.84
N VAL A 68 -9.25 -7.04 5.63
CA VAL A 68 -9.00 -8.46 5.35
C VAL A 68 -7.91 -9.00 6.28
N ILE A 69 -6.80 -8.30 6.47
CA ILE A 69 -5.74 -8.72 7.40
C ILE A 69 -6.29 -8.87 8.82
N TRP A 70 -7.05 -7.88 9.29
CA TRP A 70 -7.64 -7.92 10.63
C TRP A 70 -8.66 -9.04 10.79
N VAL A 71 -9.50 -9.29 9.78
CA VAL A 71 -10.46 -10.39 9.78
C VAL A 71 -9.75 -11.74 9.78
N LEU A 72 -8.81 -11.98 8.87
CA LEU A 72 -8.09 -13.27 8.78
C LEU A 72 -7.29 -13.57 10.05
N ARG A 73 -6.57 -12.58 10.61
CA ARG A 73 -5.80 -12.76 11.85
C ARG A 73 -6.69 -12.81 13.10
N GLY A 74 -7.75 -12.02 13.13
CA GLY A 74 -8.62 -11.85 14.29
C GLY A 74 -9.66 -12.94 14.41
N ARG A 75 -10.48 -13.11 13.37
CA ARG A 75 -11.63 -14.04 13.34
C ARG A 75 -11.23 -15.46 12.95
N TYR A 76 -10.35 -15.62 11.97
CA TYR A 76 -9.93 -16.93 11.48
C TYR A 76 -8.62 -17.41 12.12
N LYS A 77 -7.93 -16.55 12.90
CA LYS A 77 -6.67 -16.87 13.59
C LYS A 77 -5.56 -17.36 12.66
N ILE A 78 -5.61 -16.95 11.39
CA ILE A 78 -4.61 -17.35 10.38
C ILE A 78 -3.27 -16.67 10.70
N PRO A 79 -2.15 -17.41 10.69
CA PRO A 79 -0.83 -16.85 10.91
C PRO A 79 -0.47 -15.74 9.92
N ARG A 80 0.32 -14.75 10.38
CA ARG A 80 0.71 -13.58 9.57
C ARG A 80 1.27 -13.96 8.19
N GLN A 81 2.13 -14.96 8.14
CA GLN A 81 2.78 -15.37 6.90
C GLN A 81 1.79 -15.96 5.90
N GLU A 82 0.84 -16.77 6.38
CA GLU A 82 -0.24 -17.32 5.55
C GLU A 82 -1.19 -16.20 5.07
N VAL A 83 -1.52 -15.22 5.93
CA VAL A 83 -2.27 -14.03 5.51
C VAL A 83 -1.55 -13.25 4.41
N ALA A 84 -0.23 -13.07 4.54
CA ALA A 84 0.57 -12.38 3.53
C ALA A 84 0.54 -13.13 2.19
N THR A 85 0.74 -14.46 2.22
CA THR A 85 0.67 -15.31 1.02
C THR A 85 -0.71 -15.29 0.37
N ALA A 86 -1.78 -15.39 1.17
CA ALA A 86 -3.16 -15.34 0.71
C ALA A 86 -3.48 -14.03 -0.02
N ILE A 87 -3.16 -12.89 0.59
CA ILE A 87 -3.40 -11.57 -0.01
C ILE A 87 -2.55 -11.38 -1.27
N GLN A 88 -1.27 -11.79 -1.24
CA GLN A 88 -0.42 -11.75 -2.44
C GLN A 88 -1.02 -12.57 -3.58
N SER A 89 -1.56 -13.76 -3.31
CA SER A 89 -2.21 -14.58 -4.33
C SER A 89 -3.46 -13.91 -4.95
N LEU A 90 -4.20 -13.13 -4.16
CA LEU A 90 -5.33 -12.32 -4.65
C LEU A 90 -4.82 -11.15 -5.50
N MET A 91 -3.73 -10.51 -5.11
CA MET A 91 -3.11 -9.41 -5.86
C MET A 91 -2.50 -9.82 -7.20
N GLU A 92 -2.19 -11.10 -7.38
CA GLU A 92 -1.69 -11.65 -8.66
C GLU A 92 -2.83 -12.07 -9.61
N LYS A 93 -4.10 -11.93 -9.20
CA LYS A 93 -5.23 -12.22 -10.10
C LYS A 93 -5.27 -11.20 -11.23
N PRO A 94 -5.36 -11.61 -12.51
CA PRO A 94 -5.38 -10.67 -13.64
C PRO A 94 -6.50 -9.63 -13.57
N SER A 95 -7.65 -10.01 -13.01
CA SER A 95 -8.81 -9.14 -12.79
C SER A 95 -8.56 -8.06 -11.73
N VAL A 96 -7.62 -8.29 -10.81
CA VAL A 96 -7.36 -7.41 -9.65
C VAL A 96 -6.29 -6.37 -9.99
N ARG A 97 -6.64 -5.11 -9.79
CA ARG A 97 -5.77 -3.95 -9.85
C ARG A 97 -5.50 -3.45 -8.43
N ILE A 98 -4.25 -3.06 -8.18
CA ILE A 98 -3.79 -2.53 -6.91
C ILE A 98 -2.80 -1.38 -7.16
N SER A 99 -2.71 -0.42 -6.24
CA SER A 99 -1.72 0.66 -6.32
C SER A 99 -0.29 0.13 -6.10
N ALA A 100 0.70 0.86 -6.65
CA ALA A 100 2.11 0.52 -6.48
C ALA A 100 2.53 0.54 -4.99
N HIS A 101 2.00 1.49 -4.19
CA HIS A 101 2.35 1.59 -2.77
C HIS A 101 1.74 0.45 -1.97
N SER A 102 0.51 0.02 -2.27
CA SER A 102 -0.07 -1.14 -1.59
C SER A 102 0.68 -2.44 -1.93
N ARG A 103 1.20 -2.56 -3.16
CA ARG A 103 2.10 -3.67 -3.52
C ARG A 103 3.40 -3.64 -2.72
N ASN A 104 4.07 -2.48 -2.65
CA ASN A 104 5.27 -2.30 -1.84
C ASN A 104 5.01 -2.51 -0.34
N ALA A 105 3.85 -2.07 0.15
CA ALA A 105 3.42 -2.28 1.53
C ALA A 105 3.28 -3.76 1.87
N MET A 106 2.71 -4.57 0.96
CA MET A 106 2.59 -6.01 1.16
C MET A 106 3.94 -6.73 1.17
N GLU A 107 4.92 -6.25 0.41
CA GLU A 107 6.30 -6.75 0.47
C GLU A 107 6.95 -6.42 1.83
N ARG A 108 6.82 -5.18 2.30
CA ARG A 108 7.29 -4.78 3.64
C ARG A 108 6.60 -5.56 4.76
N TYR A 109 5.30 -5.82 4.60
CA TYR A 109 4.51 -6.57 5.55
C TYR A 109 4.97 -8.04 5.62
N SER A 110 5.29 -8.68 4.49
CA SER A 110 5.77 -10.07 4.51
C SER A 110 7.18 -10.23 5.11
N GLN A 111 8.00 -9.17 5.11
CA GLN A 111 9.39 -9.19 5.56
C GLN A 111 9.61 -8.66 6.99
N THR A 112 8.60 -8.03 7.59
CA THR A 112 8.71 -7.42 8.92
C THR A 112 7.59 -7.89 9.85
N ASN A 113 7.67 -7.53 11.13
CA ASN A 113 6.59 -7.75 12.10
C ASN A 113 5.68 -6.53 12.28
N LEU A 114 5.85 -5.46 11.48
CA LEU A 114 5.05 -4.24 11.58
C LEU A 114 3.63 -4.46 11.10
N ASP A 115 2.68 -3.64 11.54
CA ASP A 115 1.33 -3.74 11.00
C ASP A 115 1.32 -3.30 9.52
N PHE A 116 0.24 -3.64 8.79
CA PHE A 116 0.17 -3.27 7.38
C PHE A 116 0.03 -1.75 7.19
N VAL A 117 -0.58 -1.04 8.13
CA VAL A 117 -0.75 0.42 8.05
C VAL A 117 0.63 1.12 8.12
N ASP A 118 1.53 0.68 9.00
CA ASP A 118 2.89 1.18 9.08
C ASP A 118 3.68 0.88 7.79
N CYS A 119 3.53 -0.35 7.27
CA CYS A 119 4.15 -0.74 6.01
C CYS A 119 3.66 0.12 4.84
N TRP A 120 2.36 0.43 4.81
CA TRP A 120 1.74 1.27 3.79
C TRP A 120 2.17 2.72 3.90
N LEU A 121 2.23 3.27 5.12
CA LEU A 121 2.71 4.63 5.33
C LEU A 121 4.19 4.77 4.94
N ALA A 122 5.01 3.76 5.23
CA ALA A 122 6.40 3.69 4.78
C ALA A 122 6.51 3.64 3.24
N ALA A 123 5.73 2.78 2.59
CA ALA A 123 5.69 2.67 1.13
C ALA A 123 5.32 4.02 0.46
N ARG A 124 4.28 4.69 0.96
CA ARG A 124 3.86 6.00 0.46
C ARG A 124 4.90 7.10 0.73
N ALA A 125 5.52 7.11 1.91
CA ALA A 125 6.56 8.08 2.25
C ALA A 125 7.81 7.91 1.38
N CYS A 126 8.20 6.66 1.09
CA CYS A 126 9.30 6.35 0.18
C CYS A 126 9.04 6.89 -1.23
N GLU A 127 7.83 6.71 -1.75
CA GLU A 127 7.48 7.19 -3.09
C GLU A 127 7.40 8.73 -3.15
N THR A 128 6.73 9.34 -2.17
CA THR A 128 6.49 10.79 -2.16
C THR A 128 7.68 11.62 -1.66
N GLY A 129 8.70 10.98 -1.08
CA GLY A 129 9.81 11.64 -0.41
C GLY A 129 9.42 12.38 0.89
N GLN A 130 8.23 12.08 1.44
CA GLN A 130 7.74 12.70 2.67
C GLN A 130 8.45 12.13 3.90
N PHE A 131 8.59 12.95 4.94
CA PHE A 131 8.95 12.46 6.27
C PHE A 131 7.73 11.85 6.96
N ILE A 132 7.98 10.83 7.77
CA ILE A 132 6.95 10.27 8.66
C ILE A 132 7.09 10.94 10.02
N ALA A 133 6.02 11.58 10.49
CA ALA A 133 5.92 12.04 11.87
C ALA A 133 5.47 10.86 12.74
N SER A 134 6.34 10.33 13.61
CA SER A 134 5.97 9.21 14.47
C SER A 134 6.70 9.25 15.81
N PHE A 135 6.01 8.82 16.86
CA PHE A 135 6.65 8.51 18.15
C PHE A 135 7.34 7.14 18.13
N ASP A 136 6.91 6.26 17.22
CA ASP A 136 7.47 4.92 17.08
C ASP A 136 8.84 4.98 16.39
N ARG A 137 9.75 4.12 16.85
CA ARG A 137 11.09 3.93 16.30
C ARG A 137 11.14 2.80 15.28
N ASP A 138 10.06 2.04 15.12
CA ASP A 138 9.98 0.85 14.29
C ASP A 138 10.17 1.12 12.80
N TYR A 139 9.85 2.33 12.32
CA TYR A 139 10.15 2.76 10.96
C TYR A 139 11.65 2.69 10.60
N ARG A 140 12.56 2.62 11.57
CA ARG A 140 14.01 2.40 11.34
C ARG A 140 14.31 1.05 10.68
N LYS A 141 13.37 0.10 10.70
CA LYS A 141 13.46 -1.17 9.97
C LYS A 141 13.48 -0.93 8.45
N PHE A 142 12.97 0.20 7.99
CA PHE A 142 12.98 0.63 6.59
C PHE A 142 14.11 1.64 6.36
N LYS A 143 15.09 1.28 5.51
CA LYS A 143 16.27 2.11 5.25
C LYS A 143 16.03 3.27 4.28
N ASP A 144 14.90 3.23 3.58
CA ASP A 144 14.50 4.11 2.50
C ASP A 144 13.45 5.15 2.92
N VAL A 145 13.12 5.22 4.21
CA VAL A 145 12.21 6.21 4.77
C VAL A 145 12.87 6.96 5.92
N ILE A 146 12.42 8.18 6.17
CA ILE A 146 12.90 8.99 7.29
C ILE A 146 11.71 9.29 8.20
N ALA A 147 11.68 8.63 9.36
CA ALA A 147 10.74 8.93 10.44
C ALA A 147 11.40 9.79 11.51
N LEU A 148 10.72 10.86 11.91
CA LEU A 148 11.18 11.81 12.93
C LEU A 148 10.12 11.96 14.02
N PRO A 149 10.51 12.06 15.31
CA PRO A 149 9.60 12.49 16.35
C PRO A 149 9.07 13.91 16.08
N PRO A 150 7.91 14.29 16.65
CA PRO A 150 7.26 15.55 16.31
C PRO A 150 8.12 16.81 16.47
N LEU A 151 8.88 16.94 17.57
CA LEU A 151 9.70 18.13 17.81
C LEU A 151 10.90 18.25 16.85
N PRO A 152 11.74 17.21 16.64
CA PRO A 152 12.74 17.22 15.57
C PRO A 152 12.17 17.51 14.18
N LEU A 153 10.99 16.98 13.85
CA LEU A 153 10.34 17.24 12.58
C LEU A 153 9.90 18.71 12.47
N LEU A 154 9.30 19.27 13.52
CA LEU A 154 8.87 20.66 13.56
C LEU A 154 10.03 21.62 13.30
N GLU A 155 11.17 21.42 13.97
CA GLU A 155 12.36 22.25 13.79
C GLU A 155 12.91 22.15 12.36
N ARG A 156 12.89 20.94 11.77
CA ARG A 156 13.26 20.75 10.36
C ARG A 156 12.33 21.49 9.40
N LEU A 157 11.02 21.42 9.62
CA LEU A 157 10.03 22.08 8.76
C LEU A 157 10.16 23.61 8.84
N LYS A 158 10.35 24.18 10.04
CA LYS A 158 10.65 25.61 10.22
C LYS A 158 11.94 26.02 9.50
N GLY A 159 13.01 25.23 9.65
CA GLY A 159 14.31 25.49 9.02
C GLY A 159 14.33 25.34 7.48
N ARG A 160 13.34 24.68 6.87
CA ARG A 160 13.14 24.70 5.41
C ARG A 160 12.49 25.99 4.94
N ARG A 161 11.51 26.51 5.70
CA ARG A 161 10.78 27.74 5.37
C ARG A 161 11.69 28.97 5.36
N LEU A 162 12.74 28.96 6.18
CA LEU A 162 13.72 30.07 6.28
C LEU A 162 14.77 30.08 5.15
N ARG A 163 14.91 29.01 4.36
CA ARG A 163 15.87 28.92 3.24
C ARG A 163 15.23 29.17 1.87
N GLY A 164 13.95 29.48 1.83
CA GLY A 164 13.18 29.79 0.63
C GLY A 164 12.69 31.24 0.54
N VAL A 165 13.31 32.15 1.29
CA VAL A 165 13.15 33.61 1.18
C VAL A 165 14.48 34.20 0.74
#